data_AF-S4Q0B3-F1
#
_entry.id   AF-S4Q0B3-F1
#
_cell.length_a   1.000
_cell.length_b   1.000
_cell.length_c   1.000
_cell.angle_alpha   90.00
_cell.angle_beta   90.00
_cell.angle_gamma   90.00
#
_symmetry.space_group_name_H-M   'P 1'
#
loop_
_entity.id
_entity.type
_entity.pdbx_description
1 polymer ?
#
loop_
_entity_poly.entity_id
_entity_poly.type
_entity_poly.pdbx_seq_one_letter_code
_entity_poly.pdbx_strand_id
1 'polypeptide(L)'
;MMKDWECMTDLLLEEAGPDEEALDNRQESSLIELMVCCVRQSSTGEPPVGRGASRKHHQVLSKEQAKTVSDDRAKMTTHFMVTLPALLDKFGADPEKLTNLVAIPQYFDLELYTTQRQEGNLSLLLGKLREVVKVQTEAEVLETCGRTLELLCGEQHAVYTRCNVARATVTDMCVNRYKEAMDDYRSLVEGGETPDADEVFSVINSLRKVSIMYMCHNLNDTNIWDSLFEDLPKCVKQSETQMPAQALVYVVRACFYSVLWSLHEL
;
A
#
# COMPACT_ATOMS: atom_id res chain seq x y z
N MET A 1 11.67 -24.97 -8.38
CA MET A 1 11.62 -24.06 -9.54
C MET A 1 10.66 -22.90 -9.28
N MET A 2 9.32 -23.06 -9.24
CA MET A 2 8.41 -21.90 -9.03
C MET A 2 8.35 -21.32 -7.60
N LYS A 3 8.95 -22.00 -6.61
CA LYS A 3 9.05 -21.56 -5.20
C LYS A 3 10.49 -21.26 -4.79
N ASP A 4 11.36 -21.11 -5.78
CA ASP A 4 12.76 -20.79 -5.56
C ASP A 4 12.91 -19.26 -5.45
N TRP A 5 12.37 -18.71 -4.36
CA TRP A 5 12.31 -17.25 -4.17
C TRP A 5 13.69 -16.64 -4.02
N GLU A 6 14.64 -17.36 -3.41
CA GLU A 6 16.04 -16.96 -3.30
C GLU A 6 16.64 -16.69 -4.68
N CYS A 7 16.56 -17.66 -5.59
CA CYS A 7 16.98 -17.49 -6.98
C CYS A 7 16.28 -16.30 -7.67
N MET A 8 14.97 -16.12 -7.47
CA MET A 8 14.24 -14.99 -8.05
C MET A 8 14.71 -13.63 -7.51
N THR A 9 14.96 -13.52 -6.20
CA THR A 9 15.42 -12.28 -5.60
C THR A 9 16.88 -12.00 -5.92
N ASP A 10 17.73 -13.02 -6.04
CA ASP A 10 19.14 -12.86 -6.39
C ASP A 10 19.26 -12.31 -7.81
N LEU A 11 18.51 -12.88 -8.76
CA LEU A 11 18.40 -12.35 -10.13
C LEU A 11 17.92 -10.89 -10.17
N LEU A 12 17.07 -10.49 -9.22
CA LEU A 12 16.53 -9.13 -9.13
C LEU A 12 17.44 -8.17 -8.36
N LEU A 13 18.31 -8.63 -7.46
CA LEU A 13 19.07 -7.78 -6.55
C LEU A 13 20.56 -7.72 -6.91
N GLU A 14 21.15 -8.85 -7.30
CA GLU A 14 22.57 -8.95 -7.61
C GLU A 14 22.92 -8.31 -8.97
N GLU A 15 24.18 -7.94 -9.12
CA GLU A 15 24.72 -7.50 -10.40
C GLU A 15 25.08 -8.72 -11.25
N ALA A 16 24.81 -8.66 -12.55
CA ALA A 16 25.17 -9.74 -13.47
C ALA A 16 26.68 -10.00 -13.45
N GLY A 17 27.05 -11.29 -13.44
CA GLY A 17 28.45 -11.70 -13.53
C GLY A 17 29.11 -11.27 -14.86
N PRO A 18 30.45 -11.37 -14.97
CA PRO A 18 31.20 -10.93 -16.17
C PRO A 18 30.75 -11.57 -17.49
N ASP A 19 30.19 -12.78 -17.44
CA ASP A 19 29.73 -13.56 -18.59
C ASP A 19 28.20 -13.73 -18.61
N GLU A 20 27.46 -12.98 -17.78
CA GLU A 20 26.00 -13.05 -17.68
C GLU A 20 25.35 -11.79 -18.27
N GLU A 21 24.21 -11.98 -18.93
CA GLU A 21 23.39 -10.86 -19.42
C GLU A 21 22.50 -10.37 -18.29
N ALA A 22 22.59 -9.07 -17.98
CA ALA A 22 21.71 -8.44 -17.00
C ALA A 22 20.24 -8.45 -17.48
N LEU A 23 19.31 -8.57 -16.54
CA LEU A 23 17.89 -8.46 -16.86
C LEU A 23 17.56 -7.07 -17.40
N ASP A 24 16.83 -7.03 -18.51
CA ASP A 24 16.23 -5.79 -18.98
C ASP A 24 14.99 -5.41 -18.13
N ASN A 25 14.54 -4.16 -18.26
CA ASN A 25 13.41 -3.62 -17.48
C ASN A 25 12.12 -4.46 -17.62
N ARG A 26 11.88 -5.07 -18.79
CA ARG A 26 10.69 -5.88 -19.05
C ARG A 26 10.83 -7.26 -18.43
N GLN A 27 12.03 -7.84 -18.46
CA GLN A 27 12.36 -9.10 -17.80
C GLN A 27 12.24 -8.95 -16.29
N GLU A 28 12.74 -7.85 -15.71
CA GLU A 28 12.56 -7.53 -14.28
C GLU A 28 11.07 -7.43 -13.91
N SER A 29 10.27 -6.67 -14.65
CA SER A 29 8.82 -6.58 -14.41
C SER A 29 8.14 -7.94 -14.48
N SER A 30 8.45 -8.73 -15.51
CA SER A 30 7.87 -10.07 -15.70
C SER A 30 8.26 -11.03 -14.57
N LEU A 31 9.51 -10.98 -14.11
CA LEU A 31 10.01 -11.79 -13.01
C LEU A 31 9.34 -11.42 -11.69
N ILE A 32 9.16 -10.12 -11.41
CA ILE A 32 8.44 -9.63 -10.22
C ILE A 32 6.98 -10.10 -10.25
N GLU A 33 6.27 -9.94 -11.36
CA GLU A 33 4.88 -10.41 -11.49
C GLU A 33 4.76 -11.93 -11.27
N LEU A 34 5.66 -12.72 -11.87
CA LEU A 34 5.70 -14.16 -11.69
C LEU A 34 5.99 -14.54 -10.24
N MET A 35 6.97 -13.88 -9.61
CA MET A 35 7.34 -14.08 -8.21
C MET A 35 6.15 -13.81 -7.28
N VAL A 36 5.44 -12.69 -7.47
CA VAL A 36 4.26 -12.33 -6.67
C VAL A 36 3.10 -13.31 -6.90
N CYS A 37 2.89 -13.77 -8.14
CA CYS A 37 1.92 -14.83 -8.43
C CYS A 37 2.25 -16.13 -7.68
N CYS A 38 3.52 -16.53 -7.63
CA CYS A 38 3.99 -17.70 -6.91
C CYS A 38 3.83 -17.56 -5.39
N VAL A 39 4.13 -16.37 -4.85
CA VAL A 39 3.89 -15.99 -3.45
C VAL A 39 2.42 -16.18 -3.08
N ARG A 40 1.50 -15.60 -3.85
CA ARG A 40 0.06 -15.72 -3.60
C ARG A 40 -0.41 -17.17 -3.65
N GLN A 41 -0.09 -17.91 -4.72
CA GLN A 41 -0.54 -19.29 -4.86
C GLN A 41 0.03 -20.22 -3.78
N SER A 42 1.29 -20.01 -3.38
CA SER A 42 1.94 -20.85 -2.36
C SER A 42 1.40 -20.57 -0.95
N SER A 43 0.99 -19.33 -0.68
CA SER A 43 0.47 -18.90 0.62
C SER A 43 -1.03 -19.14 0.82
N THR A 44 -1.83 -19.18 -0.26
CA THR A 44 -3.28 -19.43 -0.17
C THR A 44 -3.67 -20.84 -0.57
N GLY A 45 -2.87 -21.51 -1.41
CA GLY A 45 -3.23 -22.78 -2.04
C GLY A 45 -4.35 -22.65 -3.09
N GLU A 46 -4.79 -21.43 -3.40
CA GLU A 46 -5.89 -21.19 -4.33
C GLU A 46 -5.36 -21.08 -5.77
N PRO A 47 -6.05 -21.70 -6.76
CA PRO A 47 -5.71 -21.50 -8.16
C PRO A 47 -6.01 -20.05 -8.57
N PRO A 48 -5.37 -19.54 -9.65
CA PRO A 48 -5.71 -18.25 -10.22
C PRO A 48 -7.21 -18.12 -10.53
N VAL A 49 -7.73 -16.90 -10.43
CA VAL A 49 -9.14 -16.60 -10.74
C VAL A 49 -9.50 -17.14 -12.13
N GLY A 50 -10.62 -17.87 -12.22
CA GLY A 50 -11.07 -18.49 -13.47
C GLY A 50 -10.30 -19.77 -13.86
N ARG A 51 -9.41 -20.29 -13.00
CA ARG A 51 -8.74 -21.59 -13.16
C ARG A 51 -9.14 -22.62 -12.09
N GLY A 52 -10.00 -22.24 -11.14
CA GLY A 52 -10.61 -23.17 -10.20
C GLY A 52 -11.75 -23.99 -10.83
N ALA A 53 -12.04 -25.16 -10.25
CA ALA A 53 -13.15 -26.00 -10.70
C ALA A 53 -14.50 -25.27 -10.54
N SER A 54 -15.29 -25.15 -11.61
CA SER A 54 -16.51 -24.32 -11.71
C SER A 54 -17.65 -24.65 -10.73
N ARG A 55 -17.49 -25.59 -9.79
CA ARG A 55 -18.53 -26.02 -8.83
C ARG A 55 -18.08 -26.07 -7.36
N LYS A 56 -16.88 -25.62 -7.01
CA LYS A 56 -16.45 -25.56 -5.61
C LYS A 56 -15.88 -24.18 -5.33
N HIS A 57 -16.77 -23.27 -4.96
CA HIS A 57 -16.42 -21.89 -4.60
C HIS A 57 -15.52 -21.79 -3.35
N HIS A 58 -15.34 -22.90 -2.63
CA HIS A 58 -14.33 -23.14 -1.59
C HIS A 58 -13.92 -24.62 -1.67
N GLN A 59 -12.85 -24.95 -2.39
CA GLN A 59 -12.20 -26.24 -2.19
C GLN A 59 -11.50 -26.19 -0.83
N VAL A 60 -12.16 -26.71 0.20
CA VAL A 60 -11.52 -26.91 1.50
C VAL A 60 -10.29 -27.78 1.27
N LEU A 61 -9.10 -27.21 1.54
CA LEU A 61 -7.83 -27.91 1.41
C LEU A 61 -7.84 -29.19 2.24
N SER A 62 -7.25 -30.27 1.71
CA SER A 62 -6.98 -31.44 2.54
C SER A 62 -6.04 -31.06 3.69
N LYS A 63 -6.02 -31.85 4.77
CA LYS A 63 -5.08 -31.60 5.89
C LYS A 63 -3.63 -31.55 5.41
N GLU A 64 -3.27 -32.37 4.43
CA GLU A 64 -1.94 -32.40 3.84
C GLU A 64 -1.66 -31.15 3.01
N GLN A 65 -2.61 -30.71 2.18
CA GLN A 65 -2.48 -29.48 1.40
C GLN A 65 -2.40 -28.24 2.29
N ALA A 66 -3.24 -28.15 3.33
CA ALA A 66 -3.20 -27.06 4.29
C ALA A 66 -1.85 -26.99 5.02
N LYS A 67 -1.27 -28.16 5.35
CA LYS A 67 0.08 -28.22 5.93
C LYS A 67 1.13 -27.72 4.95
N THR A 68 1.10 -28.16 3.69
CA THR A 68 2.04 -27.68 2.65
C THR A 68 1.95 -26.17 2.45
N VAL A 69 0.74 -25.62 2.36
CA VAL A 69 0.52 -24.17 2.23
C VAL A 69 1.09 -23.42 3.44
N SER A 70 0.87 -23.93 4.65
CA SER A 70 1.43 -23.33 5.86
C SER A 70 2.97 -23.37 5.86
N ASP A 71 3.57 -24.51 5.50
CA ASP A 71 5.03 -24.68 5.45
C ASP A 71 5.66 -23.78 4.37
N ASP A 72 5.02 -23.65 3.21
CA ASP A 72 5.46 -22.76 2.14
C ASP A 72 5.32 -21.29 2.52
N ARG A 73 4.20 -20.90 3.14
CA ARG A 73 3.99 -19.55 3.67
C ARG A 73 5.08 -19.18 4.67
N ALA A 74 5.44 -20.10 5.57
CA ALA A 74 6.49 -19.86 6.54
C ALA A 74 7.86 -19.64 5.88
N LYS A 75 8.26 -20.50 4.93
CA LYS A 75 9.52 -20.36 4.17
C LYS A 75 9.58 -19.06 3.37
N MET A 76 8.51 -18.76 2.65
CA MET A 76 8.35 -17.52 1.88
C MET A 76 8.49 -16.31 2.78
N THR A 77 7.79 -16.31 3.91
CA THR A 77 7.82 -15.22 4.88
C THR A 77 9.23 -15.01 5.42
N THR A 78 9.90 -16.06 5.89
CA THR A 78 11.29 -15.97 6.39
C THR A 78 12.25 -15.39 5.34
N HIS A 79 12.08 -15.75 4.07
CA HIS A 79 12.89 -15.20 2.98
C HIS A 79 12.60 -13.70 2.75
N PHE A 80 11.34 -13.34 2.48
CA PHE A 80 10.98 -11.96 2.10
C PHE A 80 11.03 -10.96 3.25
N MET A 81 10.97 -11.39 4.51
CA MET A 81 11.23 -10.50 5.66
C MET A 81 12.61 -9.82 5.55
N VAL A 82 13.58 -10.50 4.93
CA VAL A 82 14.95 -10.00 4.76
C VAL A 82 15.14 -9.31 3.41
N THR A 83 14.64 -9.90 2.32
CA THR A 83 14.94 -9.43 0.95
C THR A 83 14.00 -8.34 0.44
N LEU A 84 12.75 -8.30 0.92
CA LEU A 84 11.76 -7.34 0.43
C LEU A 84 12.18 -5.87 0.61
N PRO A 85 12.77 -5.44 1.74
CA PRO A 85 13.23 -4.06 1.87
C PRO A 85 14.21 -3.62 0.78
N ALA A 86 15.11 -4.50 0.36
CA ALA A 86 16.08 -4.21 -0.71
C ALA A 86 15.39 -4.12 -2.08
N LEU A 87 14.40 -4.97 -2.34
CA LEU A 87 13.59 -4.90 -3.56
C LEU A 87 12.81 -3.58 -3.64
N LEU A 88 12.21 -3.14 -2.52
CA LEU A 88 11.50 -1.86 -2.44
C LEU A 88 12.42 -0.67 -2.68
N ASP A 89 13.68 -0.74 -2.23
CA ASP A 89 14.67 0.30 -2.51
C ASP A 89 15.08 0.33 -3.98
N LYS A 90 15.39 -0.84 -4.57
CA LYS A 90 15.85 -0.94 -5.97
C LYS A 90 14.79 -0.50 -6.96
N PHE A 91 13.53 -0.91 -6.74
CA PHE A 91 12.43 -0.69 -7.68
C PHE A 91 11.48 0.44 -7.25
N GLY A 92 11.86 1.25 -6.25
CA GLY A 92 11.01 2.28 -5.66
C GLY A 92 10.57 3.40 -6.61
N ALA A 93 11.24 3.57 -7.75
CA ALA A 93 10.90 4.57 -8.77
C ALA A 93 9.92 4.05 -9.85
N ASP A 94 9.66 2.74 -9.90
CA ASP A 94 8.78 2.11 -10.89
C ASP A 94 7.45 1.71 -10.23
N PRO A 95 6.34 2.43 -10.50
CA PRO A 95 5.07 2.18 -9.84
C PRO A 95 4.46 0.81 -10.11
N GLU A 96 4.68 0.23 -11.29
CA GLU A 96 4.12 -1.08 -11.66
C GLU A 96 4.84 -2.20 -10.90
N LYS A 97 6.17 -2.16 -10.86
CA LYS A 97 6.97 -3.09 -10.04
C LYS A 97 6.68 -2.91 -8.56
N LEU A 98 6.61 -1.66 -8.09
CA LEU A 98 6.40 -1.34 -6.70
C LEU A 98 5.03 -1.81 -6.20
N THR A 99 3.97 -1.64 -7.00
CA THR A 99 2.62 -2.15 -6.70
C THR A 99 2.64 -3.65 -6.41
N ASN A 100 3.34 -4.43 -7.25
CA ASN A 100 3.49 -5.87 -7.05
C ASN A 100 4.26 -6.20 -5.76
N LEU A 101 5.39 -5.53 -5.52
CA LEU A 101 6.25 -5.79 -4.36
C LEU A 101 5.57 -5.45 -3.02
N VAL A 102 4.87 -4.32 -2.93
CA VAL A 102 4.20 -3.90 -1.68
C VAL A 102 2.99 -4.78 -1.33
N ALA A 103 2.52 -5.62 -2.25
CA ALA A 103 1.48 -6.62 -1.99
C ALA A 103 2.02 -7.88 -1.27
N ILE A 104 3.32 -8.18 -1.36
CA ILE A 104 3.92 -9.40 -0.80
C ILE A 104 3.64 -9.58 0.71
N PRO A 105 3.76 -8.55 1.57
CA PRO A 105 3.53 -8.73 3.01
C PRO A 105 2.10 -9.13 3.38
N GLN A 106 1.12 -8.95 2.49
CA GLN A 106 -0.26 -9.41 2.68
C GLN A 106 -0.36 -10.93 2.85
N TYR A 107 0.67 -11.67 2.44
CA TYR A 107 0.75 -13.12 2.50
C TYR A 107 1.62 -13.65 3.64
N PHE A 108 2.18 -12.78 4.48
CA PHE A 108 3.13 -13.18 5.52
C PHE A 108 2.46 -13.92 6.68
N ASP A 109 3.22 -14.84 7.28
CA ASP A 109 2.95 -15.35 8.61
C ASP A 109 3.55 -14.42 9.66
N LEU A 110 2.74 -13.50 10.19
CA LEU A 110 3.21 -12.42 11.06
C LEU A 110 3.72 -12.92 12.44
N GLU A 111 3.37 -14.13 12.86
CA GLU A 111 3.91 -14.74 14.07
C GLU A 111 5.40 -15.07 13.94
N LEU A 112 5.92 -15.19 12.72
CA LEU A 112 7.35 -15.40 12.49
C LEU A 112 8.19 -14.17 12.87
N TYR A 113 7.63 -12.97 12.86
CA TYR A 113 8.35 -11.77 13.30
C TYR A 113 8.75 -11.85 14.77
N THR A 114 7.93 -12.46 15.63
CA THR A 114 8.21 -12.61 17.05
C THR A 114 8.94 -13.91 17.34
N THR A 115 8.48 -15.04 16.78
CA THR A 115 9.06 -16.36 17.06
C THR A 115 10.47 -16.52 16.51
N GLN A 116 10.83 -15.85 15.42
CA GLN A 116 12.18 -15.85 14.85
C GLN A 116 13.01 -14.61 15.21
N ARG A 117 12.52 -13.75 16.13
CA ARG A 117 13.18 -12.51 16.58
C ARG A 117 13.55 -11.56 15.42
N GLN A 118 12.59 -11.35 14.52
CA GLN A 118 12.74 -10.55 13.30
C GLN A 118 12.08 -9.16 13.45
N GLU A 119 11.91 -8.65 14.66
CA GLU A 119 11.29 -7.35 14.94
C GLU A 119 12.03 -6.18 14.26
N GLY A 120 13.35 -6.31 14.07
CA GLY A 120 14.15 -5.37 13.30
C GLY A 120 13.71 -5.31 11.83
N ASN A 121 13.53 -6.46 11.19
CA ASN A 121 13.05 -6.55 9.81
C ASN A 121 11.61 -6.06 9.64
N LEU A 122 10.75 -6.29 10.64
CA LEU A 122 9.42 -5.68 10.66
C LEU A 122 9.53 -4.15 10.68
N SER A 123 10.38 -3.60 11.53
CA SER A 123 10.56 -2.15 11.66
C SER A 123 11.11 -1.55 10.36
N LEU A 124 12.02 -2.26 9.69
CA LEU A 124 12.53 -1.88 8.38
C LEU A 124 11.42 -1.87 7.31
N LEU A 125 10.62 -2.94 7.21
CA LEU A 125 9.50 -3.02 6.28
C LEU A 125 8.50 -1.88 6.51
N LEU A 126 8.09 -1.63 7.75
CA LEU A 126 7.17 -0.54 8.09
C LEU A 126 7.75 0.84 7.71
N GLY A 127 9.06 1.03 7.90
CA GLY A 127 9.77 2.21 7.42
C GLY A 127 9.73 2.34 5.89
N LYS A 128 9.94 1.25 5.14
CA LYS A 128 9.85 1.26 3.67
C LYS A 128 8.44 1.58 3.19
N LEU A 129 7.41 0.99 3.78
CA LEU A 129 6.01 1.29 3.44
C LEU A 129 5.68 2.77 3.68
N ARG A 130 6.18 3.36 4.77
CA ARG A 130 6.03 4.80 5.03
C ARG A 130 6.71 5.65 3.95
N GLU A 131 7.96 5.34 3.58
CA GLU A 131 8.66 6.11 2.54
C GLU A 131 7.99 5.95 1.16
N VAL A 132 7.47 4.77 0.84
CA VAL A 132 6.65 4.55 -0.37
C VAL A 132 5.44 5.49 -0.36
N VAL A 133 4.63 5.50 0.71
CA VAL A 133 3.45 6.38 0.81
C VAL A 133 3.84 7.85 0.75
N LYS A 134 5.00 8.23 1.30
CA LYS A 134 5.50 9.61 1.27
C LYS A 134 5.85 10.06 -0.15
N VAL A 135 6.59 9.25 -0.91
CA VAL A 135 7.14 9.64 -2.22
C VAL A 135 6.16 9.41 -3.36
N GLN A 136 5.42 8.31 -3.33
CA GLN A 136 4.60 7.89 -4.47
C GLN A 136 3.35 8.74 -4.67
N THR A 137 2.97 8.90 -5.94
CA THR A 137 1.79 9.65 -6.39
C THR A 137 0.73 8.76 -7.00
N GLU A 138 1.13 7.58 -7.48
CA GLU A 138 0.25 6.64 -8.17
C GLU A 138 -0.75 6.00 -7.22
N ALA A 139 -2.04 6.09 -7.59
CA ALA A 139 -3.13 5.65 -6.73
C ALA A 139 -3.06 4.15 -6.42
N GLU A 140 -2.66 3.32 -7.38
CA GLU A 140 -2.60 1.87 -7.24
C GLU A 140 -1.52 1.41 -6.25
N VAL A 141 -0.35 2.08 -6.26
CA VAL A 141 0.71 1.84 -5.27
C VAL A 141 0.22 2.21 -3.87
N LEU A 142 -0.38 3.41 -3.73
CA LEU A 142 -0.88 3.91 -2.46
C LEU A 142 -2.00 3.04 -1.89
N GLU A 143 -2.91 2.56 -2.75
CA GLU A 143 -3.98 1.64 -2.36
C GLU A 143 -3.42 0.30 -1.89
N THR A 144 -2.49 -0.29 -2.65
CA THR A 144 -1.88 -1.57 -2.25
C THR A 144 -1.12 -1.41 -0.94
N CYS A 145 -0.39 -0.31 -0.73
CA CYS A 145 0.24 0.00 0.55
C CYS A 145 -0.76 0.13 1.70
N GLY A 146 -1.89 0.84 1.50
CA GLY A 146 -2.93 0.97 2.51
C GLY A 146 -3.54 -0.38 2.91
N ARG A 147 -3.86 -1.24 1.93
CA ARG A 147 -4.35 -2.61 2.17
C ARG A 147 -3.31 -3.49 2.85
N THR A 148 -2.04 -3.33 2.49
CA THR A 148 -0.94 -4.03 3.17
C THR A 148 -0.83 -3.61 4.63
N LEU A 149 -0.87 -2.30 4.93
CA LEU A 149 -0.87 -1.81 6.31
C LEU A 149 -2.10 -2.30 7.10
N GLU A 150 -3.27 -2.38 6.47
CA GLU A 150 -4.49 -2.91 7.08
C GLU A 150 -4.29 -4.35 7.57
N LEU A 151 -3.78 -5.23 6.71
CA LEU A 151 -3.50 -6.63 7.05
C LEU A 151 -2.40 -6.77 8.11
N LEU A 152 -1.34 -5.97 8.04
CA LEU A 152 -0.28 -5.95 9.05
C LEU A 152 -0.79 -5.52 10.43
N CYS A 153 -1.88 -4.76 10.48
CA CYS A 153 -2.50 -4.24 11.70
C CYS A 153 -3.70 -5.09 12.18
N GLY A 154 -3.79 -6.38 11.83
CA GLY A 154 -4.77 -7.26 12.45
C GLY A 154 -4.54 -7.45 13.95
N GLU A 155 -5.56 -7.16 14.77
CA GLU A 155 -5.47 -7.19 16.24
C GLU A 155 -5.09 -8.56 16.83
N GLN A 156 -5.35 -9.64 16.08
CA GLN A 156 -4.98 -11.00 16.44
C GLN A 156 -3.46 -11.25 16.46
N HIS A 157 -2.67 -10.39 15.81
CA HIS A 157 -1.25 -10.64 15.63
C HIS A 157 -0.43 -10.08 16.79
N ALA A 158 0.58 -10.83 17.24
CA ALA A 158 1.48 -10.39 18.30
C ALA A 158 2.24 -9.08 17.97
N VAL A 159 2.35 -8.74 16.68
CA VAL A 159 3.00 -7.53 16.18
C VAL A 159 2.07 -6.30 16.11
N TYR A 160 0.77 -6.46 16.45
CA TYR A 160 -0.27 -5.44 16.26
C TYR A 160 0.15 -4.06 16.77
N THR A 161 0.60 -3.93 18.02
CA THR A 161 0.94 -2.63 18.61
C THR A 161 1.99 -1.88 17.79
N ARG A 162 3.01 -2.57 17.27
CA ARG A 162 4.06 -1.96 16.45
C ARG A 162 3.52 -1.54 15.08
N CYS A 163 2.76 -2.42 14.44
CA CYS A 163 2.14 -2.11 13.15
C CYS A 163 1.14 -0.95 13.27
N ASN A 164 0.35 -0.90 14.33
CA ASN A 164 -0.62 0.16 14.60
C ASN A 164 0.05 1.52 14.77
N VAL A 165 1.17 1.60 15.49
CA VAL A 165 1.96 2.84 15.60
C VAL A 165 2.48 3.30 14.23
N ALA A 166 2.95 2.36 13.39
CA ALA A 166 3.38 2.69 12.03
C ALA A 166 2.20 3.16 11.15
N ARG A 167 1.03 2.50 11.25
CA ARG A 167 -0.21 2.94 10.59
C ARG A 167 -0.57 4.36 10.98
N ALA A 168 -0.65 4.66 12.28
CA ALA A 168 -0.92 6.01 12.79
C ALA A 168 0.10 7.03 12.25
N THR A 169 1.39 6.69 12.25
CA THR A 169 2.43 7.57 11.70
C THR A 169 2.22 7.87 10.21
N VAL A 170 1.84 6.87 9.42
CA VAL A 170 1.58 7.01 7.98
C VAL A 170 0.31 7.84 7.73
N THR A 171 -0.76 7.60 8.48
CA THR A 171 -2.01 8.33 8.34
C THR A 171 -1.88 9.78 8.78
N ASP A 172 -1.21 10.03 9.90
CA ASP A 172 -0.93 11.39 10.39
C ASP A 172 -0.07 12.17 9.38
N MET A 173 0.94 11.52 8.79
CA MET A 173 1.74 12.14 7.73
C MET A 173 0.88 12.55 6.53
N CYS A 174 -0.05 11.70 6.09
CA CYS A 174 -0.94 12.03 4.97
C CYS A 174 -1.89 13.17 5.31
N VAL A 175 -2.47 13.14 6.51
CA VAL A 175 -3.40 14.17 6.99
C VAL A 175 -2.71 15.51 7.20
N ASN A 176 -1.53 15.54 7.81
CA ASN A 176 -0.77 16.77 8.01
C ASN A 176 -0.38 17.39 6.66
N ARG A 177 0.07 16.57 5.70
CA ARG A 177 0.38 17.06 4.35
C ARG A 177 -0.86 17.63 3.64
N TYR A 178 -2.03 17.04 3.87
CA TYR A 178 -3.30 17.58 3.37
C TYR A 178 -3.63 18.93 4.01
N LYS A 179 -3.53 19.05 5.34
CA LYS A 179 -3.79 20.31 6.05
C LYS A 179 -2.88 21.42 5.53
N GLU A 180 -1.57 21.16 5.46
CA GLU A 180 -0.59 22.09 4.88
C GLU A 180 -0.97 22.51 3.46
N ALA A 181 -1.20 21.55 2.55
CA ALA A 181 -1.50 21.86 1.15
C ALA A 181 -2.80 22.66 0.99
N MET A 182 -3.82 22.37 1.79
CA MET A 182 -5.08 23.10 1.77
C MET A 182 -4.95 24.50 2.36
N ASP A 183 -4.20 24.66 3.45
CA ASP A 183 -3.98 25.94 4.10
C ASP A 183 -3.17 26.88 3.19
N ASP A 184 -2.11 26.38 2.55
CA ASP A 184 -1.32 27.12 1.55
C ASP A 184 -2.20 27.55 0.38
N TYR A 185 -2.96 26.62 -0.19
CA TYR A 185 -3.84 26.88 -1.33
C TYR A 185 -4.92 27.92 -1.02
N ARG A 186 -5.59 27.78 0.13
CA ARG A 186 -6.65 28.72 0.57
C ARG A 186 -6.06 30.10 0.85
N SER A 187 -4.89 30.17 1.48
CA SER A 187 -4.22 31.45 1.78
C SER A 187 -3.89 32.24 0.52
N LEU A 188 -3.42 31.57 -0.55
CA LEU A 188 -3.17 32.21 -1.85
C LEU A 188 -4.46 32.76 -2.46
N VAL A 189 -5.52 31.94 -2.51
CA VAL A 189 -6.82 32.35 -3.08
C VAL A 189 -7.44 33.51 -2.30
N GLU A 190 -7.37 33.49 -0.96
CA GLU A 190 -7.85 34.58 -0.11
C GLU A 190 -7.03 35.86 -0.27
N GLY A 191 -5.72 35.72 -0.54
CA GLY A 191 -4.82 36.83 -0.89
C GLY A 191 -5.05 37.42 -2.28
N GLY A 192 -5.94 36.84 -3.09
CA GLY A 192 -6.16 37.23 -4.49
C GLY A 192 -5.06 36.75 -5.44
N GLU A 193 -4.22 35.82 -4.99
CA GLU A 193 -3.20 35.16 -5.79
C GLU A 193 -3.81 33.94 -6.50
N THR A 194 -3.26 33.61 -7.67
CA THR A 194 -3.66 32.40 -8.40
C THR A 194 -2.68 31.28 -8.06
N PRO A 195 -3.13 30.17 -7.45
CA PRO A 195 -2.27 29.03 -7.18
C PRO A 195 -1.65 28.50 -8.47
N ASP A 196 -0.35 28.18 -8.43
CA ASP A 196 0.38 27.64 -9.55
C ASP A 196 0.21 26.11 -9.68
N ALA A 197 0.98 25.51 -10.59
CA ALA A 197 0.88 24.07 -10.85
C ALA A 197 1.32 23.21 -9.66
N ASP A 198 2.29 23.67 -8.86
CA ASP A 198 2.83 22.95 -7.71
C ASP A 198 1.84 22.97 -6.54
N GLU A 199 1.19 24.12 -6.29
CA GLU A 199 0.13 24.18 -5.27
C GLU A 199 -1.10 23.34 -5.65
N VAL A 200 -1.53 23.42 -6.92
CA VAL A 200 -2.62 22.59 -7.44
C VAL A 200 -2.28 21.11 -7.31
N PHE A 201 -1.06 20.73 -7.69
CA PHE A 201 -0.58 19.36 -7.55
C PHE A 201 -0.53 18.91 -6.09
N SER A 202 -0.05 19.76 -5.18
CA SER A 202 0.04 19.47 -3.74
C SER A 202 -1.33 19.18 -3.14
N VAL A 203 -2.35 19.98 -3.48
CA VAL A 203 -3.75 19.75 -3.08
C VAL A 203 -4.27 18.43 -3.62
N ILE A 204 -4.14 18.18 -4.93
CA ILE A 204 -4.66 16.97 -5.58
C ILE A 204 -3.99 15.72 -5.00
N ASN A 205 -2.66 15.73 -4.85
CA ASN A 205 -1.90 14.58 -4.38
C ASN A 205 -2.15 14.29 -2.89
N SER A 206 -2.23 15.32 -2.05
CA SER A 206 -2.53 15.14 -0.62
C SER A 206 -3.95 14.63 -0.39
N LEU A 207 -4.95 15.17 -1.10
CA LEU A 207 -6.32 14.67 -1.10
C LEU A 207 -6.41 13.23 -1.61
N ARG A 208 -5.67 12.88 -2.67
CA ARG A 208 -5.58 11.49 -3.16
C ARG A 208 -5.13 10.56 -2.04
N LYS A 209 -4.01 10.87 -1.39
CA LYS A 209 -3.45 10.08 -0.28
C LYS A 209 -4.43 9.97 0.88
N VAL A 210 -5.04 11.08 1.32
CA VAL A 210 -6.07 11.06 2.36
C VAL A 210 -7.23 10.16 1.97
N SER A 211 -7.78 10.31 0.76
CA SER A 211 -8.94 9.52 0.31
C SER A 211 -8.66 8.02 0.19
N ILE A 212 -7.40 7.64 -0.07
CA ILE A 212 -6.98 6.23 -0.13
C ILE A 212 -6.73 5.70 1.28
N MET A 213 -6.06 6.46 2.15
CA MET A 213 -5.86 6.06 3.54
C MET A 213 -7.20 5.92 4.27
N TYR A 214 -8.15 6.82 4.03
CA TYR A 214 -9.52 6.73 4.57
C TYR A 214 -10.26 5.47 4.14
N MET A 215 -10.01 4.99 2.92
CA MET A 215 -10.61 3.76 2.43
C MET A 215 -10.16 2.53 3.22
N CYS A 216 -8.90 2.52 3.67
CA CYS A 216 -8.29 1.37 4.35
C CYS A 216 -8.26 1.54 5.88
N HIS A 217 -8.33 2.76 6.39
CA HIS A 217 -8.11 3.10 7.79
C HIS A 217 -9.09 4.18 8.24
N ASN A 218 -9.62 4.04 9.45
CA ASN A 218 -10.46 5.08 10.05
C ASN A 218 -9.62 6.31 10.40
N LEU A 219 -9.95 7.48 9.83
CA LEU A 219 -9.31 8.75 10.15
C LEU A 219 -10.29 9.76 10.78
N ASN A 220 -11.44 9.31 11.31
CA ASN A 220 -12.46 10.16 11.91
C ASN A 220 -11.91 11.01 13.08
N ASP A 221 -10.89 10.54 13.79
CA ASP A 221 -10.24 11.22 14.92
C ASP A 221 -9.27 12.35 14.51
N THR A 222 -9.02 12.52 13.21
CA THR A 222 -8.01 13.47 12.70
C THR A 222 -8.54 14.89 12.46
N ASN A 223 -9.83 15.14 12.72
CA ASN A 223 -10.52 16.43 12.60
C ASN A 223 -10.44 17.06 11.18
N ILE A 224 -10.54 16.24 10.13
CA ILE A 224 -10.56 16.72 8.73
C ILE A 224 -11.95 16.78 8.10
N TRP A 225 -13.00 16.31 8.81
CA TRP A 225 -14.37 16.27 8.29
C TRP A 225 -14.87 17.65 7.86
N ASP A 226 -14.81 18.65 8.75
CA ASP A 226 -15.33 19.99 8.48
C ASP A 226 -14.62 20.61 7.28
N SER A 227 -13.29 20.49 7.22
CA SER A 227 -12.49 20.96 6.09
C SER A 227 -12.90 20.31 4.76
N LEU A 228 -13.06 18.99 4.71
CA LEU A 228 -13.50 18.27 3.52
C LEU A 228 -14.93 18.67 3.10
N PHE A 229 -15.84 18.76 4.07
CA PHE A 229 -17.24 19.07 3.82
C PHE A 229 -17.44 20.51 3.32
N GLU A 230 -16.68 21.47 3.87
CA GLU A 230 -16.69 22.87 3.42
C GLU A 230 -16.17 23.05 1.99
N ASP A 231 -15.24 22.20 1.54
CA ASP A 231 -14.67 22.28 0.21
C ASP A 231 -15.56 21.63 -0.87
N LEU A 232 -16.46 20.72 -0.47
CA LEU A 232 -17.33 20.01 -1.40
C LEU A 232 -18.18 20.96 -2.29
N PRO A 233 -18.88 22.00 -1.78
CA PRO A 233 -19.59 22.95 -2.62
C PRO A 233 -18.66 23.79 -3.53
N LYS A 234 -17.44 24.08 -3.08
CA LYS A 234 -16.45 24.85 -3.84
C LYS A 234 -15.96 24.06 -5.06
N CYS A 235 -15.90 22.74 -4.94
CA CYS A 235 -15.57 21.84 -6.05
C CYS A 235 -16.68 21.72 -7.11
N VAL A 236 -17.94 22.01 -6.75
CA VAL A 236 -19.11 21.88 -7.66
C VAL A 236 -19.42 23.18 -8.40
N LYS A 237 -19.16 24.34 -7.79
CA LYS A 237 -19.46 25.65 -8.39
C LYS A 237 -18.43 26.01 -9.47
N GLN A 238 -18.91 26.47 -10.62
CA GLN A 238 -18.09 26.95 -11.74
C GLN A 238 -17.73 28.45 -11.61
N SER A 239 -17.10 28.86 -10.50
CA SER A 239 -16.69 30.26 -10.29
C SER A 239 -15.19 30.40 -10.03
N GLU A 240 -14.66 31.62 -10.18
CA GLU A 240 -13.23 32.00 -10.22
C GLU A 240 -12.39 31.63 -8.97
N THR A 241 -13.01 31.25 -7.84
CA THR A 241 -12.37 30.79 -6.59
C THR A 241 -12.26 29.26 -6.51
N GLN A 242 -11.85 28.64 -7.61
CA GLN A 242 -12.16 27.23 -7.88
C GLN A 242 -11.12 26.26 -7.32
N MET A 243 -11.57 25.34 -6.46
CA MET A 243 -10.81 24.12 -6.16
C MET A 243 -10.54 23.33 -7.46
N PRO A 244 -9.40 22.62 -7.58
CA PRO A 244 -9.11 21.84 -8.77
C PRO A 244 -10.20 20.79 -9.03
N ALA A 245 -10.66 20.62 -10.27
CA ALA A 245 -11.76 19.69 -10.59
C ALA A 245 -11.49 18.24 -10.15
N GLN A 246 -10.22 17.81 -10.19
CA GLN A 246 -9.80 16.49 -9.72
C GLN A 246 -9.93 16.33 -8.20
N ALA A 247 -9.86 17.42 -7.42
CA ALA A 247 -10.03 17.40 -5.97
C ALA A 247 -11.43 16.92 -5.57
N LEU A 248 -12.47 17.22 -6.39
CA LEU A 248 -13.84 16.78 -6.14
C LEU A 248 -13.96 15.27 -5.91
N VAL A 249 -13.28 14.48 -6.74
CA VAL A 249 -13.31 13.01 -6.66
C VAL A 249 -12.80 12.52 -5.31
N TYR A 250 -11.70 13.12 -4.84
CA TYR A 250 -11.04 12.72 -3.60
C TYR A 250 -11.77 13.23 -2.36
N VAL A 251 -12.32 14.45 -2.39
CA VAL A 251 -13.17 14.99 -1.32
C VAL A 251 -14.41 14.12 -1.15
N VAL A 252 -15.12 13.80 -2.23
CA VAL A 252 -16.31 12.94 -2.19
C VAL A 252 -15.96 11.55 -1.65
N ARG A 253 -14.85 10.94 -2.11
CA ARG A 253 -14.37 9.66 -1.57
C ARG A 253 -14.08 9.75 -0.07
N ALA A 254 -13.36 10.77 0.38
CA ALA A 254 -12.99 10.91 1.78
C ALA A 254 -14.23 11.09 2.67
N CYS A 255 -15.18 11.96 2.29
CA CYS A 255 -16.45 12.11 3.00
C CYS A 255 -17.24 10.80 3.03
N PHE A 256 -17.30 10.06 1.91
CA PHE A 256 -17.97 8.76 1.85
C PHE A 256 -17.39 7.76 2.85
N TYR A 257 -16.06 7.60 2.90
CA TYR A 257 -15.44 6.69 3.84
C TYR A 257 -15.54 7.16 5.30
N SER A 258 -15.55 8.47 5.57
CA SER A 258 -15.84 9.00 6.91
C SER A 258 -17.21 8.58 7.42
N VAL A 259 -18.23 8.67 6.57
CA VAL A 259 -19.57 8.19 6.92
C VAL A 259 -19.58 6.68 7.11
N LEU A 260 -18.91 5.90 6.26
CA LEU A 260 -18.84 4.45 6.41
C LEU A 260 -18.17 4.01 7.71
N TRP A 261 -17.04 4.64 8.08
CA TRP A 261 -16.38 4.34 9.35
C TRP A 261 -17.23 4.75 10.55
N SER A 262 -17.89 5.91 10.48
CA SER A 262 -18.83 6.34 11.52
C SER A 262 -19.97 5.34 11.69
N LEU A 263 -20.50 4.80 10.59
CA LEU A 263 -21.54 3.77 10.62
C LEU A 263 -21.03 2.43 11.18
N HIS A 264 -19.77 2.09 10.93
CA HIS A 264 -19.17 0.86 11.45
C HIS A 264 -18.98 0.90 12.98
N GLU A 265 -18.80 2.09 13.56
CA GLU A 265 -18.62 2.30 15.00
C GLU A 265 -19.93 2.42 15.80
N LEU A 266 -21.09 2.55 15.13
CA LEU A 266 -22.42 2.60 15.73
C LEU A 266 -22.94 1.20 16.12
#